data_AF-A0A6A8ALC3-F1
#
_entry.id   AF-A0A6A8ALC3-F1
#
_cell.length_a   1.000
_cell.length_b   1.000
_cell.length_c   1.000
_cell.angle_alpha   90.00
_cell.angle_beta   90.00
_cell.angle_gamma   90.00
#
_symmetry.space_group_name_H-M   'P 1'
#
loop_
_entity.id
_entity.type
_entity.pdbx_description
1 polymer ?
#
loop_
_entity_poly.entity_id
_entity_poly.type
_entity_poly.pdbx_seq_one_letter_code
_entity_poly.pdbx_strand_id
1 'polypeptide(L)'
;MSKAKTENRTVEELKKALESLNYEVGMLWSLANILAIDNKGKGVIHNALLESFLIHARILIEFLYKNQPYKDTVRASQYFTSDSPWKSIRPQKTDLLKETEEDAHKYLAHLTYTRLQRKRKWPYIKIANDIKAVLQVFYENLPDDFNKESNVKSTPPTNKSTNLCTSSTT
;
A
#
# COMPACT_ATOMS: atom_id res chain seq x y z
N MET A 1 8.88 36.69 -10.95
CA MET A 1 8.87 35.48 -10.10
C MET A 1 7.53 34.76 -10.25
N SER A 2 7.54 33.43 -10.12
CA SER A 2 6.39 32.51 -10.02
C SER A 2 5.76 32.00 -11.31
N LYS A 3 5.99 30.70 -11.59
CA LYS A 3 4.94 29.67 -11.66
C LYS A 3 5.61 28.30 -11.45
N ALA A 4 5.26 27.61 -10.38
CA ALA A 4 5.81 26.30 -10.05
C ALA A 4 5.42 25.28 -11.13
N LYS A 5 6.43 24.64 -11.72
CA LYS A 5 6.36 23.62 -12.76
C LYS A 5 6.18 22.23 -12.12
N THR A 6 5.08 22.01 -11.44
CA THR A 6 4.75 20.71 -10.82
C THR A 6 3.37 20.29 -11.28
N GLU A 7 3.27 19.72 -12.49
CA GLU A 7 2.14 18.84 -12.88
C GLU A 7 2.22 18.19 -14.29
N ASN A 8 3.28 18.39 -15.09
CA ASN A 8 3.37 17.69 -16.39
C ASN A 8 4.16 16.38 -16.28
N ARG A 9 3.56 15.33 -15.70
CA ARG A 9 4.02 13.96 -15.93
C ARG A 9 3.33 13.39 -17.16
N THR A 10 4.04 12.64 -17.99
CA THR A 10 3.42 12.03 -19.17
C THR A 10 2.56 10.82 -18.76
N VAL A 11 1.60 10.46 -19.61
CA VAL A 11 0.77 9.27 -19.42
C VAL A 11 1.65 8.01 -19.28
N GLU A 12 2.76 7.93 -20.02
CA GLU A 12 3.72 6.84 -19.96
C GLU A 12 4.48 6.78 -18.63
N GLU A 13 4.89 7.92 -18.08
CA GLU A 13 5.52 7.98 -16.74
C GLU A 13 4.54 7.46 -15.67
N LEU A 14 3.28 7.87 -15.75
CA LEU A 14 2.23 7.42 -14.83
C LEU A 14 1.89 5.94 -15.01
N LYS A 15 1.86 5.42 -16.25
CA LYS A 15 1.73 3.97 -16.50
C LYS A 15 2.83 3.15 -15.84
N LYS A 16 4.08 3.61 -15.88
CA LYS A 16 5.20 2.96 -15.17
C LYS A 16 5.01 3.04 -13.65
N ALA A 17 4.53 4.17 -13.15
CA ALA A 17 4.25 4.31 -11.72
C ALA A 17 3.14 3.37 -11.22
N LEU A 18 2.19 2.94 -12.08
CA LEU A 18 1.24 1.88 -11.73
C LEU A 18 1.92 0.53 -11.46
N GLU A 19 3.06 0.24 -12.08
CA GLU A 19 3.82 -0.98 -11.79
C GLU A 19 4.41 -0.94 -10.38
N SER A 20 4.99 0.20 -9.99
CA SER A 20 5.44 0.44 -8.62
C SER A 20 4.27 0.37 -7.64
N LEU A 21 3.11 0.97 -7.97
CA LEU A 21 1.91 0.86 -7.15
C LEU A 21 1.51 -0.61 -6.92
N ASN A 22 1.50 -1.43 -7.97
CA ASN A 22 1.15 -2.85 -7.86
C ASN A 22 2.15 -3.62 -6.98
N TYR A 23 3.44 -3.27 -7.01
CA TYR A 23 4.43 -3.83 -6.09
C TYR A 23 4.11 -3.48 -4.64
N GLU A 24 3.82 -2.21 -4.34
CA GLU A 24 3.45 -1.75 -2.99
C GLU A 24 2.19 -2.47 -2.48
N VAL A 25 1.18 -2.64 -3.34
CA VAL A 25 -0.05 -3.39 -3.04
C VAL A 25 0.26 -4.86 -2.74
N GLY A 26 1.11 -5.50 -3.55
CA GLY A 26 1.52 -6.89 -3.34
C GLY A 26 2.28 -7.08 -2.02
N MET A 27 3.19 -6.16 -1.69
CA MET A 27 3.95 -6.17 -0.44
C MET A 27 3.04 -5.99 0.77
N LEU A 28 2.12 -5.01 0.73
CA LEU A 28 1.13 -4.79 1.78
C LEU A 28 0.34 -6.08 2.07
N TRP A 29 -0.22 -6.70 1.03
CA TRP A 29 -1.03 -7.91 1.16
C TRP A 29 -0.25 -9.11 1.68
N SER A 30 0.97 -9.32 1.18
CA SER A 30 1.82 -10.44 1.60
C SER A 30 2.18 -10.32 3.08
N LEU A 31 2.63 -9.14 3.50
CA LEU A 31 3.03 -8.89 4.89
C LEU A 31 1.84 -8.93 5.85
N ALA A 32 0.67 -8.41 5.44
CA ALA A 32 -0.54 -8.49 6.25
C ALA A 32 -0.91 -9.94 6.58
N ASN A 33 -0.82 -10.84 5.61
CA ASN A 33 -1.10 -12.26 5.78
C ASN A 33 -0.03 -12.95 6.65
N ILE A 34 1.25 -12.69 6.39
CA ILE A 34 2.36 -13.26 7.20
C ILE A 34 2.21 -12.84 8.67
N LEU A 35 1.99 -11.54 8.93
CA LEU A 35 1.86 -11.01 10.29
C LEU A 35 0.57 -11.47 10.99
N ALA A 36 -0.50 -11.75 10.24
CA ALA A 36 -1.73 -12.32 10.80
C ALA A 36 -1.54 -13.77 11.27
N ILE A 37 -0.71 -14.54 10.57
CA ILE A 37 -0.34 -15.91 10.95
C ILE A 37 0.66 -15.88 12.13
N ASP A 38 1.60 -14.95 12.12
CA ASP A 38 2.60 -14.76 13.19
C ASP A 38 2.00 -14.06 14.43
N ASN A 39 0.98 -14.68 15.05
CA ASN A 39 0.22 -14.14 16.17
C ASN A 39 1.01 -14.07 17.50
N LYS A 40 2.22 -14.65 17.55
CA LYS A 40 3.15 -14.66 18.69
C LYS A 40 4.44 -13.91 18.40
N GLY A 41 4.52 -13.25 17.25
CA GLY A 41 5.75 -12.68 16.74
C GLY A 41 6.46 -11.81 17.76
N LYS A 42 7.69 -12.20 18.08
CA LYS A 42 8.63 -11.50 18.94
C LYS A 42 10.00 -11.56 18.29
N GLY A 43 10.82 -10.56 18.55
CA GLY A 43 12.19 -10.51 18.07
C GLY A 43 12.35 -9.81 16.72
N VAL A 44 13.59 -9.84 16.21
CA VAL A 44 14.05 -8.97 15.12
C VAL A 44 13.27 -9.19 13.82
N ILE A 45 12.98 -10.45 13.47
CA ILE A 45 12.26 -10.78 12.24
C ILE A 45 10.82 -10.23 12.27
N HIS A 46 10.10 -10.43 13.36
CA HIS A 46 8.75 -9.87 13.50
C HIS A 46 8.76 -8.35 13.39
N ASN A 47 9.71 -7.68 14.06
CA ASN A 47 9.84 -6.24 13.99
C ASN A 47 10.14 -5.77 12.56
N ALA A 48 11.05 -6.44 11.83
CA ALA A 48 11.36 -6.11 10.45
C ALA A 48 10.14 -6.26 9.54
N LEU A 49 9.35 -7.32 9.71
CA LEU A 49 8.10 -7.54 8.96
C LEU A 49 7.05 -6.48 9.28
N LEU A 50 6.88 -6.14 10.56
CA LEU A 50 5.97 -5.09 11.01
C LEU A 50 6.39 -3.72 10.44
N GLU A 51 7.67 -3.39 10.53
CA GLU A 51 8.20 -2.12 10.02
C GLU A 51 8.01 -2.02 8.51
N SER A 52 8.33 -3.09 7.77
CA SER A 52 8.08 -3.17 6.33
C SER A 52 6.58 -3.02 6.01
N PHE A 53 5.68 -3.70 6.74
CA PHE A 53 4.24 -3.57 6.55
C PHE A 53 3.77 -2.12 6.72
N LEU A 54 4.22 -1.45 7.77
CA LEU A 54 3.84 -0.06 8.06
C LEU A 54 4.39 0.92 7.01
N ILE A 55 5.56 0.65 6.44
CA ILE A 55 6.11 1.43 5.32
C ILE A 55 5.18 1.34 4.10
N HIS A 56 4.85 0.13 3.65
CA HIS A 56 3.98 -0.07 2.48
C HIS A 56 2.58 0.49 2.72
N ALA A 57 2.01 0.30 3.91
CA ALA A 57 0.73 0.89 4.28
C ALA A 57 0.76 2.43 4.19
N ARG A 58 1.80 3.06 4.74
CA ARG A 58 1.95 4.52 4.69
C ARG A 58 2.13 5.03 3.27
N ILE A 59 2.95 4.37 2.44
CA ILE A 59 3.16 4.75 1.03
C ILE A 59 1.82 4.78 0.29
N LEU A 60 1.01 3.73 0.45
CA LEU A 60 -0.29 3.61 -0.19
C LEU A 60 -1.30 4.64 0.35
N ILE A 61 -1.35 4.87 1.66
CA ILE A 61 -2.21 5.92 2.25
C ILE A 61 -1.81 7.30 1.72
N GLU A 62 -0.52 7.61 1.63
CA GLU A 62 -0.05 8.89 1.08
C GLU A 62 -0.38 9.03 -0.41
N PHE A 63 -0.17 7.97 -1.20
CA PHE A 63 -0.56 7.93 -2.62
C PHE A 63 -2.05 8.24 -2.80
N LEU A 64 -2.91 7.60 -2.01
CA LEU A 64 -4.36 7.72 -2.12
C LEU A 64 -4.90 9.06 -1.58
N TYR A 65 -4.31 9.63 -0.53
CA TYR A 65 -4.96 10.73 0.20
C TYR A 65 -4.25 12.08 0.16
N LYS A 66 -2.94 12.10 -0.08
CA LYS A 66 -2.14 13.33 0.03
C LYS A 66 -2.26 14.16 -1.23
N ASN A 67 -2.57 15.45 -1.06
CA ASN A 67 -2.73 16.40 -2.16
C ASN A 67 -1.53 17.35 -2.30
N GLN A 68 -0.50 17.24 -1.45
CA GLN A 68 0.65 18.14 -1.50
C GLN A 68 1.59 17.79 -2.67
N PRO A 69 1.98 18.76 -3.50
CA PRO A 69 2.74 18.54 -4.72
C PRO A 69 4.24 18.41 -4.42
N TYR A 70 4.68 17.21 -4.05
CA TYR A 70 6.11 16.88 -4.11
C TYR A 70 6.43 16.44 -5.54
N LYS A 71 7.37 17.13 -6.18
CA LYS A 71 7.69 17.00 -7.61
C LYS A 71 8.09 15.56 -8.04
N ASP A 72 8.60 14.79 -7.11
CA ASP A 72 9.15 13.45 -7.28
C ASP A 72 8.20 12.34 -6.81
N THR A 73 7.04 12.68 -6.26
CA THR A 73 6.15 11.67 -5.69
C THR A 73 4.87 11.50 -6.48
N VAL A 74 4.54 10.26 -6.80
CA VAL A 74 3.31 9.91 -7.52
C VAL A 74 2.12 9.89 -6.55
N ARG A 75 0.98 10.41 -7.00
CA ARG A 75 -0.28 10.49 -6.25
C ARG A 75 -1.45 10.06 -7.12
N ALA A 76 -2.48 9.52 -6.47
CA ALA A 76 -3.71 9.13 -7.15
C ALA A 76 -4.33 10.30 -7.92
N SER A 77 -4.30 11.53 -7.37
CA SER A 77 -4.85 12.72 -8.03
C SER A 77 -4.24 13.05 -9.39
N GLN A 78 -3.03 12.57 -9.70
CA GLN A 78 -2.38 12.82 -10.99
C GLN A 78 -2.96 11.97 -12.13
N TYR A 79 -3.76 10.96 -11.81
CA TYR A 79 -4.46 10.14 -12.80
C TYR A 79 -5.84 10.70 -13.17
N PHE A 80 -6.26 11.81 -12.53
CA PHE A 80 -7.59 12.36 -12.68
C PHE A 80 -7.54 13.82 -13.10
N THR A 81 -8.55 14.24 -13.87
CA THR A 81 -8.65 15.61 -14.36
C THR A 81 -9.26 16.55 -13.31
N SER A 82 -9.20 17.86 -13.57
CA SER A 82 -9.87 18.87 -12.75
C SER A 82 -11.38 18.68 -12.68
N ASP A 83 -11.98 18.15 -13.74
CA ASP A 83 -13.44 18.01 -13.90
C ASP A 83 -13.96 16.76 -13.20
N SER A 84 -13.09 15.77 -12.96
CA SER A 84 -13.38 14.57 -12.17
C SER A 84 -12.27 14.31 -11.15
N PRO A 85 -12.10 15.19 -10.14
CA PRO A 85 -10.94 15.13 -9.26
C PRO A 85 -11.02 13.92 -8.34
N TRP A 86 -9.91 13.20 -8.15
CA TRP A 86 -9.85 12.02 -7.25
C TRP A 86 -10.49 12.24 -5.87
N LYS A 87 -10.33 13.45 -5.30
CA LYS A 87 -10.90 13.81 -3.98
C LYS A 87 -12.43 13.72 -3.93
N SER A 88 -13.15 13.92 -5.03
CA SER A 88 -14.62 13.88 -5.06
C SER A 88 -15.18 12.45 -5.16
N ILE A 89 -14.41 11.51 -5.70
CA ILE A 89 -14.88 10.13 -5.92
C ILE A 89 -14.34 9.13 -4.87
N ARG A 90 -13.19 9.41 -4.27
CA ARG A 90 -12.58 8.50 -3.30
C ARG A 90 -13.38 8.43 -1.99
N PRO A 91 -13.45 7.26 -1.34
CA PRO A 91 -13.95 7.16 0.03
C PRO A 91 -13.22 8.10 0.99
N GLN A 92 -13.90 8.51 2.07
CA GLN A 92 -13.23 9.25 3.14
C GLN A 92 -12.19 8.38 3.84
N LYS A 93 -11.09 8.99 4.26
CA LYS A 93 -10.07 8.29 5.05
C LYS A 93 -10.69 7.87 6.38
N THR A 94 -10.75 6.56 6.63
CA THR A 94 -11.26 6.01 7.89
C THR A 94 -10.37 6.41 9.06
N ASP A 95 -10.89 6.37 10.28
CA ASP A 95 -10.09 6.67 11.47
C ASP A 95 -8.96 5.64 11.66
N LEU A 96 -9.18 4.38 11.27
CA LEU A 96 -8.14 3.35 11.24
C LEU A 96 -6.96 3.77 10.36
N LEU A 97 -7.23 4.30 9.16
CA LEU A 97 -6.16 4.73 8.24
C LEU A 97 -5.49 6.03 8.71
N LYS A 98 -6.22 6.96 9.32
CA LYS A 98 -5.63 8.16 9.95
C LYS A 98 -4.65 7.77 11.06
N GLU A 99 -5.11 6.93 11.99
CA GLU A 99 -4.26 6.42 13.08
C GLU A 99 -3.07 5.63 12.53
N THR A 100 -3.28 4.80 11.51
CA THR A 100 -2.19 4.01 10.91
C THR A 100 -1.12 4.91 10.30
N GLU A 101 -1.50 5.96 9.56
CA GLU A 101 -0.57 6.91 8.97
C GLU A 101 0.22 7.69 10.03
N GLU A 102 -0.47 8.24 11.04
CA GLU A 102 0.15 9.00 12.12
C GLU A 102 1.11 8.15 12.95
N ASP A 103 0.68 6.94 13.32
CA ASP A 103 1.46 6.06 14.17
C ASP A 103 2.60 5.40 13.39
N ALA A 104 2.42 5.05 12.12
CA ALA A 104 3.54 4.59 11.28
C ALA A 104 4.61 5.68 11.18
N HIS A 105 4.22 6.95 11.01
CA HIS A 105 5.17 8.06 11.00
C HIS A 105 5.94 8.17 12.32
N LYS A 106 5.25 8.12 13.47
CA LYS A 106 5.88 8.19 14.80
C LYS A 106 6.71 6.97 15.16
N TYR A 107 6.30 5.78 14.72
CA TYR A 107 6.93 4.51 15.09
C TYR A 107 8.16 4.19 14.23
N LEU A 108 8.13 4.55 12.94
CA LEU A 108 9.22 4.27 11.99
C LEU A 108 10.29 5.36 11.98
N ALA A 109 9.89 6.63 12.08
CA ALA A 109 10.82 7.75 11.83
C ALA A 109 11.36 8.41 13.11
N HIS A 110 10.76 8.14 14.27
CA HIS A 110 11.06 8.87 15.50
C HIS A 110 11.25 7.93 16.71
N LEU A 111 12.29 8.17 17.51
CA LEU A 111 12.42 7.57 18.84
C LEU A 111 11.51 8.31 19.82
N THR A 112 10.22 7.97 19.81
CA THR A 112 9.21 8.64 20.65
C THR A 112 8.96 7.91 21.96
N TYR A 113 8.62 8.66 23.02
CA TYR A 113 8.12 8.09 24.29
C TYR A 113 6.86 7.24 24.10
N THR A 114 6.09 7.50 23.05
CA THR A 114 4.92 6.71 22.64
C THR A 114 5.29 5.24 22.38
N ARG A 115 6.52 4.96 21.92
CA ARG A 115 7.03 3.61 21.69
C ARG A 115 7.17 2.80 22.98
N LEU A 116 7.44 3.46 24.10
CA LEU A 116 7.59 2.81 25.42
C LEU A 116 6.26 2.44 26.05
N GLN A 117 5.18 3.14 25.69
CA GLN A 117 3.88 3.02 26.37
C GLN A 117 2.91 2.04 25.69
N ARG A 118 3.16 1.61 24.43
CA ARG A 118 2.19 0.81 23.66
C ARG A 118 2.77 -0.50 23.14
N LYS A 119 2.37 -1.63 23.76
CA LYS A 119 2.31 -2.93 23.06
C LYS A 119 1.09 -2.92 22.13
N ARG A 120 1.18 -2.20 21.02
CA ARG A 120 0.04 -2.07 20.09
C ARG A 120 -0.10 -3.33 19.26
N LYS A 121 -1.29 -3.92 19.26
CA LYS A 121 -1.69 -4.91 18.26
C LYS A 121 -2.20 -4.17 17.04
N TRP A 122 -1.53 -4.35 15.92
CA TRP A 122 -1.94 -3.77 14.66
C TRP A 122 -2.94 -4.71 13.97
N PRO A 123 -4.13 -4.23 13.56
CA PRO A 123 -5.10 -5.08 12.88
C PRO A 123 -4.73 -5.20 11.39
N TYR A 124 -3.64 -5.91 11.09
CA TYR A 124 -2.99 -5.97 9.77
C TYR A 124 -3.97 -6.19 8.61
N ILE A 125 -4.81 -7.21 8.72
CA ILE A 125 -5.81 -7.56 7.69
C ILE A 125 -6.86 -6.47 7.54
N LYS A 126 -7.29 -5.82 8.63
CA LYS A 126 -8.26 -4.72 8.54
C LYS A 126 -7.66 -3.52 7.83
N ILE A 127 -6.43 -3.15 8.17
CA ILE A 127 -5.69 -2.07 7.49
C ILE A 127 -5.55 -2.38 5.99
N ALA A 128 -5.12 -3.59 5.63
CA ALA A 128 -4.96 -3.99 4.24
C ALA A 128 -6.28 -3.98 3.46
N ASN A 129 -7.36 -4.47 4.07
CA ASN A 129 -8.70 -4.42 3.47
C ASN A 129 -9.19 -2.97 3.26
N ASP A 130 -8.97 -2.09 4.25
CA ASP A 130 -9.39 -0.68 4.15
C ASP A 130 -8.66 0.03 3.00
N ILE A 131 -7.33 -0.19 2.87
CA ILE A 131 -6.55 0.34 1.76
C ILE A 131 -7.03 -0.23 0.43
N LYS A 132 -7.30 -1.55 0.37
CA LYS A 132 -7.81 -2.20 -0.85
C LYS A 132 -9.16 -1.66 -1.29
N ALA A 133 -10.08 -1.39 -0.36
CA ALA A 133 -11.39 -0.82 -0.71
C ALA A 133 -11.24 0.52 -1.45
N VAL A 134 -10.31 1.36 -1.02
CA VAL A 134 -10.01 2.64 -1.67
C VAL A 134 -9.29 2.43 -3.01
N LEU A 135 -8.35 1.46 -3.09
CA LEU A 135 -7.69 1.09 -4.34
C LEU A 135 -8.65 0.54 -5.39
N GLN A 136 -9.67 -0.23 -4.99
CA GLN A 136 -10.69 -0.72 -5.91
C GLN A 136 -11.41 0.44 -6.59
N VAL A 137 -11.86 1.44 -5.81
CA VAL A 137 -12.44 2.66 -6.37
C VAL A 137 -11.45 3.40 -7.28
N PHE A 138 -10.16 3.46 -6.91
CA PHE A 138 -9.14 4.05 -7.76
C PHE A 138 -9.03 3.36 -9.12
N TYR A 139 -8.89 2.03 -9.16
CA TYR A 139 -8.75 1.27 -10.40
C TYR A 139 -10.05 1.27 -11.24
N GLU A 140 -11.22 1.21 -10.61
CA GLU A 140 -12.52 1.25 -11.29
C GLU A 140 -12.80 2.59 -11.97
N ASN A 141 -12.14 3.67 -11.52
CA ASN A 141 -12.33 5.02 -12.06
C ASN A 141 -11.09 5.52 -12.83
N LEU A 142 -10.08 4.67 -13.06
CA LEU A 142 -8.94 5.06 -13.88
C LEU A 142 -9.42 5.43 -15.30
N PRO A 143 -8.97 6.57 -15.86
CA PRO A 143 -9.26 6.90 -17.26
C PRO A 143 -8.76 5.82 -18.22
N ASP A 144 -9.43 5.67 -19.36
CA ASP A 144 -9.12 4.66 -20.37
C ASP A 144 -7.67 4.71 -20.87
N ASP A 145 -7.08 5.90 -20.88
CA ASP A 145 -5.66 6.10 -21.20
C ASP A 145 -4.73 5.24 -20.33
N PHE A 146 -5.15 4.84 -19.13
CA PHE A 146 -4.40 4.01 -18.18
C PHE A 146 -4.86 2.55 -18.12
N ASN A 147 -5.98 2.20 -18.76
CA ASN A 147 -6.43 0.84 -18.86
C ASN A 147 -5.47 0.07 -19.78
N LYS A 148 -4.77 -0.92 -19.22
CA LYS A 148 -4.02 -1.88 -20.03
C LYS A 148 -5.04 -2.58 -20.93
N GLU A 149 -4.71 -2.75 -22.21
CA GLU A 149 -5.33 -3.79 -23.04
C GLU A 149 -5.42 -5.06 -22.19
N SER A 150 -6.63 -5.39 -21.77
CA SER A 150 -6.92 -6.46 -20.85
C SER A 150 -6.75 -7.79 -21.58
N ASN A 151 -5.51 -8.25 -21.72
CA ASN A 151 -5.23 -9.61 -22.20
C ASN A 151 -3.83 -10.11 -21.82
N VAL A 152 -3.52 -10.14 -20.52
CA VAL A 152 -2.60 -11.16 -19.99
C VAL A 152 -3.17 -11.70 -18.69
N LYS A 153 -3.82 -12.86 -18.83
CA LYS A 153 -4.23 -13.85 -17.81
C LYS A 153 -3.68 -13.56 -16.40
N SER A 154 -4.59 -13.22 -15.51
CA SER A 154 -4.43 -13.39 -14.07
C SER A 154 -4.29 -14.88 -13.74
N THR A 155 -3.07 -15.41 -13.82
CA THR A 155 -2.69 -16.59 -13.02
C THR A 155 -1.97 -16.08 -11.77
N PRO A 156 -2.49 -16.39 -10.56
CA PRO A 156 -1.74 -16.19 -9.33
C PRO A 156 -0.43 -16.98 -9.39
N PRO A 157 0.68 -16.52 -8.77
CA PRO A 157 1.82 -17.38 -8.56
C PRO A 157 1.39 -18.55 -7.66
N THR A 158 1.19 -19.73 -8.27
CA THR A 158 1.04 -20.99 -7.56
C THR A 158 2.29 -21.23 -6.74
N ASN A 159 2.18 -21.02 -5.43
CA ASN A 159 3.16 -21.47 -4.46
C ASN A 159 3.05 -22.99 -4.36
N LYS A 160 3.89 -23.72 -5.11
CA LYS A 160 4.07 -25.17 -4.88
C LYS A 160 4.85 -25.33 -3.58
N SER A 161 4.12 -25.45 -2.47
CA SER A 161 4.63 -26.16 -1.31
C SER A 161 4.07 -27.59 -1.32
N THR A 162 4.85 -28.46 -0.69
CA THR A 162 4.59 -29.85 -0.29
C THR A 162 4.73 -30.93 -1.38
N ASN A 163 5.89 -31.60 -1.36
CA ASN A 163 5.92 -33.05 -1.18
C ASN A 163 6.99 -33.38 -0.14
N LEU A 164 6.58 -33.43 1.13
CA LEU A 164 7.22 -34.21 2.17
C LEU A 164 6.20 -35.29 2.55
N CYS A 165 6.43 -36.54 2.16
CA CYS A 165 5.91 -37.70 2.88
C CYS A 165 6.61 -39.01 2.44
N THR A 166 7.37 -39.55 3.38
CA THR A 166 7.45 -40.96 3.82
C THR A 166 7.73 -42.10 2.84
N SER A 167 8.76 -42.90 3.17
CA SER A 167 8.70 -44.35 3.51
C SER A 167 10.14 -44.81 3.85
N SER A 168 10.45 -45.16 5.09
CA SER A 168 10.36 -46.51 5.69
C SER A 168 11.50 -47.46 5.27
N THR A 169 12.29 -47.83 6.29
CA THR A 169 12.81 -49.19 6.56
C THR A 169 13.70 -49.87 5.50
N THR A 170 14.99 -50.00 5.81
CA THR A 170 15.67 -51.28 6.15
C THR A 170 17.06 -50.98 6.70
#